data_AF-A0A3S1YQR3-F1
#
_entry.id   AF-A0A3S1YQR3-F1
#
_cell.length_a   1.000
_cell.length_b   1.000
_cell.length_c   1.000
_cell.angle_alpha   90.00
_cell.angle_beta   90.00
_cell.angle_gamma   90.00
#
_symmetry.space_group_name_H-M   'P 1'
#
loop_
_entity.id
_entity.type
_entity.pdbx_description
1 polymer ?
#
loop_
_entity_poly.entity_id
_entity_poly.type
_entity_poly.pdbx_seq_one_letter_code
_entity_poly.pdbx_strand_id
1 'polypeptide(L)'
;IDAGGNLVGYLPGIDNELAPLASGSHSDTVPSGGRFDGALGVIAALEAINALKDAGHRLRHPFEVIDFLAEEPNKYGLSCVGSRAMAGELSQENLSFIAADGSTLAEGIHRMGGEPAKLSGPLRSHGDMAGF
;
A
#
# COMPACT_ATOMS: atom_id res chain seq x y z
N ILE A 1 -9.14 0.28 -1.33
CA ILE A 1 -8.09 1.09 -2.00
C ILE A 1 -8.05 2.42 -1.27
N ASP A 2 -6.89 2.84 -0.79
CA ASP A 2 -6.74 4.13 -0.11
C ASP A 2 -6.56 5.29 -1.12
N ALA A 3 -6.44 6.52 -0.63
CA ALA A 3 -6.27 7.68 -1.51
C ALA A 3 -4.97 7.66 -2.32
N GLY A 4 -3.94 6.94 -1.86
CA GLY A 4 -2.67 6.75 -2.56
C GLY A 4 -2.71 5.64 -3.60
N GLY A 5 -3.82 4.90 -3.68
CA GLY A 5 -4.00 3.77 -4.59
C GLY A 5 -3.50 2.43 -4.01
N ASN A 6 -3.11 2.37 -2.74
CA ASN A 6 -2.73 1.11 -2.10
C ASN A 6 -3.95 0.21 -1.92
N LEU A 7 -3.75 -1.10 -2.12
CA LEU A 7 -4.75 -2.09 -1.77
C LEU A 7 -4.52 -2.55 -0.32
N VAL A 8 -5.51 -2.31 0.53
CA VAL A 8 -5.47 -2.67 1.96
C VAL A 8 -6.54 -3.72 2.24
N GLY A 9 -6.12 -4.90 2.69
CA GLY A 9 -6.98 -5.93 3.24
C GLY A 9 -7.04 -5.78 4.76
N TYR A 10 -8.22 -5.79 5.35
CA TYR A 10 -8.42 -5.60 6.79
C TYR A 10 -9.00 -6.86 7.44
N LEU A 11 -8.36 -7.32 8.52
CA LEU A 11 -8.84 -8.38 9.39
C LEU A 11 -9.18 -7.78 10.77
N PRO A 12 -10.44 -7.92 11.25
CA PRO A 12 -10.79 -7.53 12.60
C PRO A 12 -10.00 -8.30 13.67
N GLY A 13 -9.58 -7.58 14.71
CA GLY A 13 -8.98 -8.15 15.91
C GLY A 13 -10.03 -8.55 16.95
N ILE A 14 -9.56 -8.92 18.14
CA ILE A 14 -10.42 -9.05 19.33
C ILE A 14 -10.88 -7.66 19.80
N ASP A 15 -9.99 -6.67 19.72
CA ASP A 15 -10.25 -5.28 20.10
C ASP A 15 -10.00 -4.38 18.89
N ASN A 16 -11.07 -3.98 18.21
CA ASN A 16 -11.00 -3.19 16.99
C ASN A 16 -10.73 -1.70 17.22
N GLU A 17 -10.69 -1.26 18.48
CA GLU A 17 -10.33 0.11 18.86
C GLU A 17 -8.80 0.31 18.92
N LEU A 18 -8.02 -0.77 18.91
CA LEU A 18 -6.56 -0.71 18.84
C LEU A 18 -6.08 -0.43 17.43
N ALA A 19 -4.96 0.30 17.33
CA ALA A 19 -4.29 0.50 16.05
C ALA A 19 -3.90 -0.84 15.42
N PRO A 20 -4.10 -1.02 14.10
CA PRO A 20 -3.77 -2.26 13.40
C PRO A 20 -2.27 -2.55 13.43
N LEU A 21 -1.93 -3.84 13.46
CA LEU A 21 -0.65 -4.32 12.96
C LEU A 21 -0.75 -4.39 11.43
N ALA A 22 0.28 -3.98 10.72
CA ALA A 22 0.33 -4.09 9.27
C ALA A 22 1.46 -5.02 8.84
N SER A 23 1.32 -5.64 7.68
CA SER A 23 2.42 -6.27 6.96
C SER A 23 2.10 -6.28 5.48
N GLY A 24 3.11 -6.21 4.62
CA GLY A 24 2.86 -6.03 3.21
C GLY A 24 4.11 -5.78 2.41
N SER A 25 3.90 -5.53 1.13
CA SER A 25 4.95 -5.21 0.16
C SER A 25 4.27 -4.61 -1.07
N HIS A 26 4.61 -5.05 -2.28
CA HIS A 26 4.01 -4.59 -3.54
C HIS A 26 3.76 -5.77 -4.48
N SER A 27 2.87 -5.63 -5.46
CA SER A 27 2.61 -6.65 -6.48
C SER A 27 3.03 -6.25 -7.89
N ASP A 28 3.42 -4.98 -8.10
CA ASP A 28 4.00 -4.54 -9.36
C ASP A 28 5.42 -5.07 -9.55
N THR A 29 5.88 -5.07 -10.80
CA THR A 29 7.17 -5.64 -11.18
C THR A 29 7.77 -4.89 -12.37
N VAL A 30 9.08 -5.06 -12.56
CA VAL A 30 9.82 -4.54 -13.71
C VAL A 30 9.72 -5.47 -14.93
N PRO A 31 10.03 -4.99 -16.15
CA PRO A 31 10.19 -5.86 -17.31
C PRO A 31 11.23 -6.97 -17.04
N SER A 32 10.85 -8.22 -17.28
CA SER A 32 11.65 -9.41 -16.93
C SER A 32 11.92 -9.58 -15.43
N GLY A 33 11.06 -9.01 -14.58
CA GLY A 33 11.09 -9.22 -13.14
C GLY A 33 10.82 -10.67 -12.74
N GLY A 34 11.30 -11.03 -11.55
CA GLY A 34 11.11 -12.36 -10.97
C GLY A 34 9.70 -12.54 -10.39
N ARG A 35 9.41 -13.77 -9.94
CA ARG A 35 8.10 -14.11 -9.32
C ARG A 35 7.97 -13.77 -7.84
N PHE A 36 9.06 -13.32 -7.20
CA PHE A 36 9.15 -13.22 -5.73
C PHE A 36 9.27 -11.79 -5.23
N ASP A 37 9.91 -10.92 -6.00
CA ASP A 37 10.11 -9.54 -5.59
C ASP A 37 8.75 -8.85 -5.44
N GLY A 38 8.56 -8.17 -4.31
CA GLY A 38 7.27 -7.66 -3.85
C GLY A 38 6.24 -8.73 -3.49
N ALA A 39 5.80 -9.50 -4.48
CA ALA A 39 4.63 -10.38 -4.38
C ALA A 39 4.76 -11.41 -3.25
N LEU A 40 5.97 -11.90 -2.96
CA LEU A 40 6.20 -12.81 -1.84
C LEU A 40 5.86 -12.16 -0.50
N GLY A 41 6.14 -10.87 -0.30
CA GLY A 41 5.83 -10.17 0.95
C GLY A 41 4.31 -10.04 1.18
N VAL A 42 3.57 -9.68 0.13
CA VAL A 42 2.09 -9.60 0.19
C VAL A 42 1.49 -10.98 0.47
N ILE A 43 1.94 -12.01 -0.24
CA ILE A 43 1.47 -13.39 -0.04
C ILE A 43 1.84 -13.91 1.35
N ALA A 44 3.07 -13.64 1.82
CA ALA A 44 3.50 -14.05 3.15
C ALA A 44 2.66 -13.41 4.27
N ALA A 45 2.28 -12.14 4.12
CA ALA A 45 1.38 -11.47 5.06
C ALA A 45 -0.02 -12.12 5.08
N LEU A 46 -0.58 -12.45 3.92
CA LEU A 46 -1.84 -13.20 3.82
C LEU A 46 -1.74 -14.59 4.46
N GLU A 47 -0.67 -15.32 4.16
CA GLU A 47 -0.47 -16.68 4.68
C GLU A 47 -0.18 -16.70 6.18
N ALA A 48 0.50 -15.69 6.73
CA ALA A 48 0.66 -15.56 8.18
C ALA A 48 -0.69 -15.46 8.89
N ILE A 49 -1.62 -14.67 8.35
CA ILE A 49 -2.98 -14.54 8.90
C ILE A 49 -3.77 -15.84 8.74
N ASN A 50 -3.69 -16.48 7.57
CA ASN A 50 -4.37 -17.75 7.32
C ASN A 50 -3.88 -18.82 8.30
N ALA A 51 -2.57 -18.94 8.49
CA ALA A 51 -1.97 -19.87 9.45
C ALA A 51 -2.44 -19.62 10.89
N LEU A 52 -2.54 -18.35 11.33
CA LEU A 52 -3.09 -18.01 12.64
C LEU A 52 -4.55 -18.43 12.77
N LYS A 53 -5.37 -18.18 11.74
CA LYS A 53 -6.78 -18.58 11.71
C LYS A 53 -6.95 -20.10 11.76
N ASP A 54 -6.17 -20.84 11.00
CA ASP A 54 -6.20 -22.30 10.95
C ASP A 54 -5.77 -22.91 12.29
N ALA A 55 -4.83 -22.26 12.99
CA ALA A 55 -4.44 -22.61 14.36
C ALA A 55 -5.46 -22.19 15.43
N GLY A 56 -6.56 -21.51 15.06
CA GLY A 56 -7.59 -21.03 15.99
C GLY A 56 -7.15 -19.81 16.81
N HIS A 57 -6.08 -19.13 16.42
CA HIS A 57 -5.61 -17.92 17.09
C HIS A 57 -6.27 -16.67 16.50
N ARG A 58 -6.62 -15.73 17.38
CA ARG A 58 -7.08 -14.39 17.00
C ARG A 58 -6.14 -13.35 17.58
N LEU A 59 -5.79 -12.36 16.77
CA LEU A 59 -4.97 -11.24 17.19
C LEU A 59 -5.77 -10.30 18.08
N ARG A 60 -5.09 -9.70 19.06
CA ARG A 60 -5.70 -8.65 19.89
C ARG A 60 -6.01 -7.41 19.04
N HIS A 61 -5.00 -6.93 18.32
CA HIS A 61 -5.11 -5.83 17.37
C HIS A 61 -5.77 -6.29 16.07
N PRO A 62 -6.41 -5.40 15.30
CA PRO A 62 -6.69 -5.65 13.90
C PRO A 62 -5.40 -5.89 13.12
N PHE A 63 -5.52 -6.49 11.95
CA PHE A 63 -4.39 -6.72 11.06
C PHE A 63 -4.69 -6.20 9.65
N GLU A 64 -3.73 -5.51 9.05
CA GLU A 64 -3.81 -5.02 7.68
C GLU A 64 -2.76 -5.70 6.80
N VAL A 65 -3.19 -6.22 5.66
CA VAL A 65 -2.28 -6.59 4.56
C VAL A 65 -2.26 -5.44 3.57
N ILE A 66 -1.06 -4.96 3.23
CA ILE A 66 -0.89 -3.82 2.34
C ILE A 66 -0.12 -4.25 1.08
N ASP A 67 -0.72 -3.99 -0.08
CA ASP A 67 -0.05 -4.02 -1.38
C ASP A 67 0.12 -2.57 -1.86
N PHE A 68 1.36 -2.09 -1.80
CA PHE A 68 1.73 -0.73 -2.13
C PHE A 68 1.70 -0.49 -3.63
N LEU A 69 1.06 0.60 -4.03
CA LEU A 69 1.02 0.97 -5.44
C LEU A 69 2.40 1.39 -5.95
N ALA A 70 2.82 0.78 -7.05
CA ALA A 70 3.95 1.21 -7.88
C ALA A 70 5.22 1.45 -7.04
N GLU A 71 5.67 0.39 -6.39
CA GLU A 71 6.95 0.41 -5.67
C GLU A 71 8.11 0.52 -6.66
N GLU A 72 8.04 -0.24 -7.75
CA GLU A 72 9.09 -0.32 -8.75
C GLU A 72 9.13 0.93 -9.64
N PRO A 73 10.24 1.15 -10.37
CA PRO A 73 10.31 2.18 -11.40
C PRO A 73 9.19 2.03 -12.42
N ASN A 74 8.46 3.12 -12.63
CA ASN A 74 7.33 3.16 -13.55
C ASN A 74 7.49 4.29 -14.58
N LYS A 75 6.52 4.39 -15.49
CA LYS A 75 6.53 5.37 -16.58
C LYS A 75 6.52 6.84 -16.16
N TYR A 76 6.23 7.14 -14.88
CA TYR A 76 6.27 8.49 -14.33
C TYR A 76 7.63 8.84 -13.71
N GLY A 77 8.58 7.89 -13.68
CA GLY A 77 9.93 8.11 -13.14
C GLY A 77 9.99 8.23 -11.62
N LEU A 78 8.95 7.79 -10.90
CA LEU A 78 8.88 7.87 -9.44
C LEU A 78 8.49 6.52 -8.83
N SER A 79 9.38 5.95 -8.03
CA SER A 79 9.16 4.72 -7.26
C SER A 79 8.47 4.98 -5.92
N CYS A 80 7.99 3.90 -5.29
CA CYS A 80 7.35 3.91 -3.98
C CYS A 80 6.13 4.84 -3.91
N VAL A 81 5.30 4.91 -4.97
CA VAL A 81 4.19 5.89 -5.04
C VAL A 81 3.23 5.72 -3.85
N GLY A 82 2.80 4.48 -3.62
CA GLY A 82 1.84 4.13 -2.59
C GLY A 82 2.33 4.35 -1.16
N SER A 83 3.56 3.94 -0.87
CA SER A 83 4.17 4.11 0.47
C SER A 83 4.56 5.57 0.72
N ARG A 84 4.99 6.33 -0.30
CA ARG A 84 5.15 7.79 -0.21
C ARG A 84 3.83 8.47 0.10
N ALA A 85 2.75 8.11 -0.58
CA ALA A 85 1.42 8.66 -0.27
C ALA A 85 1.04 8.35 1.19
N MET A 86 1.28 7.13 1.65
CA MET A 86 1.01 6.74 3.03
C MET A 86 1.79 7.59 4.05
N ALA A 87 3.08 7.82 3.78
CA ALA A 87 3.98 8.59 4.62
C ALA A 87 3.86 10.12 4.46
N GLY A 88 3.08 10.62 3.48
CA GLY A 88 2.96 12.04 3.19
C GLY A 88 4.11 12.62 2.37
N GLU A 89 4.89 11.76 1.71
CA GLU A 89 6.08 12.06 0.91
C GLU A 89 5.78 12.14 -0.60
N LEU A 90 4.51 12.26 -0.98
CA LEU A 90 4.08 12.44 -2.36
C LEU A 90 3.61 13.88 -2.58
N SER A 91 4.46 14.70 -3.19
CA SER A 91 4.20 16.13 -3.37
C SER A 91 3.26 16.42 -4.55
N GLN A 92 2.71 17.64 -4.60
CA GLN A 92 1.92 18.09 -5.75
C GLN A 92 2.73 18.15 -7.05
N GLU A 93 4.05 18.40 -6.94
CA GLU A 93 4.97 18.30 -8.08
C GLU A 93 5.05 16.87 -8.60
N ASN A 94 5.19 15.88 -7.71
CA ASN A 94 5.19 14.47 -8.09
C ASN A 94 3.89 14.06 -8.79
N LEU A 95 2.75 14.48 -8.25
CA LEU A 95 1.43 14.20 -8.85
C LEU A 95 1.28 14.78 -10.27
N SER A 96 2.04 15.83 -10.59
CA SER A 96 2.05 16.49 -11.88
C SER A 96 3.03 15.86 -12.89
N PHE A 97 3.77 14.81 -12.52
CA PHE A 97 4.69 14.12 -13.44
C PHE A 97 3.92 13.52 -14.63
N ILE A 98 4.42 13.79 -15.83
CA ILE A 98 3.76 13.42 -17.09
C ILE A 98 4.53 12.25 -17.72
N ALA A 99 3.82 11.16 -18.01
CA ALA A 99 4.36 10.03 -18.76
C ALA A 99 4.39 10.31 -20.27
N ALA A 100 5.09 9.47 -21.04
CA ALA A 100 5.19 9.61 -22.50
C ALA A 100 3.82 9.56 -23.23
N ASP A 101 2.80 8.96 -22.61
CA ASP A 101 1.42 8.92 -23.12
C ASP A 101 0.61 10.19 -22.82
N GLY A 102 1.22 11.20 -22.19
CA GLY A 102 0.59 12.46 -21.82
C GLY A 102 -0.20 12.42 -20.52
N SER A 103 -0.35 11.26 -19.88
CA SER A 103 -1.08 11.17 -18.61
C SER A 103 -0.24 11.62 -17.42
N THR A 104 -0.88 12.23 -16.43
CA THR A 104 -0.23 12.62 -15.16
C THR A 104 -0.15 11.44 -14.18
N LEU A 105 0.73 11.52 -13.18
CA LEU A 105 0.77 10.55 -12.08
C LEU A 105 -0.54 10.56 -11.30
N ALA A 106 -1.14 11.74 -11.07
CA ALA A 106 -2.45 11.87 -10.45
C ALA A 106 -3.52 11.07 -11.20
N GLU A 107 -3.59 11.17 -12.53
CA GLU A 107 -4.50 10.36 -13.35
C GLU A 107 -4.17 8.86 -13.26
N GLY A 108 -2.89 8.50 -13.17
CA GLY A 108 -2.43 7.14 -12.90
C GLY A 108 -2.99 6.57 -11.59
N ILE A 109 -2.78 7.29 -10.48
CA ILE A 109 -3.30 6.92 -9.16
C ILE A 109 -4.83 6.83 -9.17
N HIS A 110 -5.49 7.79 -9.81
CA HIS A 110 -6.95 7.80 -9.93
C HIS A 110 -7.49 6.58 -10.69
N ARG A 111 -6.82 6.17 -11.79
CA ARG A 111 -7.18 4.94 -12.53
C ARG A 111 -7.08 3.68 -11.69
N MET A 112 -6.18 3.65 -10.70
CA MET A 112 -6.05 2.55 -9.75
C MET A 112 -7.06 2.62 -8.60
N GLY A 113 -7.96 3.60 -8.59
CA GLY A 113 -8.97 3.79 -7.54
C GLY A 113 -8.54 4.69 -6.40
N GLY A 114 -7.37 5.35 -6.51
CA GLY A 114 -6.93 6.36 -5.56
C GLY A 114 -7.64 7.70 -5.73
N GLU A 115 -7.39 8.60 -4.78
CA GLU A 115 -7.99 9.93 -4.70
C GLU A 115 -6.90 11.00 -4.52
N PRO A 116 -6.18 11.38 -5.60
CA PRO A 116 -5.05 12.31 -5.52
C PRO A 116 -5.37 13.65 -4.86
N ALA A 117 -6.62 14.12 -4.94
CA ALA A 117 -7.09 15.34 -4.30
C ALA A 117 -7.04 15.29 -2.76
N LYS A 118 -6.98 14.09 -2.17
CA LYS A 118 -6.84 13.88 -0.71
C LYS A 118 -5.37 13.76 -0.27
N LEU A 119 -4.40 13.81 -1.20
CA LEU A 119 -2.98 13.68 -0.91
C LEU A 119 -2.36 15.05 -0.58
N SER A 120 -2.81 15.63 0.53
CA SER A 120 -2.28 16.90 1.09
C SER A 120 -1.37 16.69 2.31
N GLY A 121 -1.13 15.44 2.69
CA GLY A 121 -0.37 15.04 3.86
C GLY A 121 -0.32 13.50 3.99
N PRO A 122 0.18 12.96 5.10
CA PRO A 122 0.24 11.52 5.30
C PRO A 122 -1.15 10.90 5.40
N LEU A 123 -1.33 9.73 4.78
CA LEU A 123 -2.54 8.92 4.98
C LEU A 123 -2.52 8.16 6.30
N ARG A 124 -1.33 7.98 6.89
CA ARG A 124 -1.13 7.38 8.21
C ARG A 124 -0.21 8.27 9.05
N SER A 125 -0.70 8.69 10.20
CA SER A 125 0.05 9.45 11.21
C SER A 125 0.67 8.53 12.26
N HIS A 126 1.54 9.08 13.09
CA HIS A 126 2.10 8.34 14.23
C HIS A 126 0.97 7.86 15.16
N GLY A 127 0.91 6.54 15.39
CA GLY A 127 -0.12 5.90 16.22
C GLY A 127 -1.31 5.33 15.44
N ASP A 128 -1.44 5.63 14.13
CA ASP A 128 -2.48 5.03 13.29
C ASP A 128 -2.19 3.55 12.96
N MET A 129 -0.95 3.10 13.20
CA MET A 129 -0.53 1.70 13.14
C MET A 129 0.28 1.38 14.40
N ALA A 130 0.04 0.20 14.97
CA ALA A 130 0.81 -0.31 16.10
C ALA A 130 2.19 -0.84 15.69
N GLY A 131 2.34 -1.23 14.42
CA GLY A 131 3.58 -1.68 13.80
C GLY A 131 3.36 -2.09 12.35
N PHE A 132 4.45 -2.10 11.57
CA PHE A 132 4.52 -2.63 10.21
C PHE A 132 5.67 -3.64 10.14
#